data_AF-A0A377HF51-F1
#
_entry.id   AF-A0A377HF51-F1
#
_cell.length_a   1.000
_cell.length_b   1.000
_cell.length_c   1.000
_cell.angle_alpha   90.00
_cell.angle_beta   90.00
_cell.angle_gamma   90.00
#
_symmetry.space_group_name_H-M   'P 1'
#
loop_
_entity.id
_entity.type
_entity.pdbx_description
1 polymer ?
#
loop_
_entity_poly.entity_id
_entity_poly.type
_entity_poly.pdbx_seq_one_letter_code
_entity_poly.pdbx_strand_id
1 'polypeptide(L)'
;MSIMKTLQTGDRPTSLAQAIAEIGRADKTIHMLTYLDDENKRRRTLQQLNRGEGHHAVDRNVFHGKRGELRQAYREGQEDQLGALGLVLNIIVLWNTIYMDAAIQQLRREGYPVMDSDVEKLSPLQCGHINMQGRYSFTVPESVSKGELRAFNE
;
A
#
# COMPACT_ATOMS: atom_id res chain seq x y z
N MET A 1 -3.74 31.37 3.81
CA MET A 1 -2.49 31.91 3.22
C MET A 1 -2.14 33.28 3.85
N SER A 2 -1.95 33.34 5.19
CA SER A 2 -1.70 34.61 5.92
C SER A 2 -0.45 34.52 6.81
N ILE A 3 -0.24 33.37 7.46
CA ILE A 3 0.91 33.12 8.34
C ILE A 3 2.26 33.06 7.60
N MET A 4 2.32 32.50 6.38
CA MET A 4 3.60 32.48 5.64
C MET A 4 4.07 33.88 5.23
N LYS A 5 3.13 34.79 4.91
CA LYS A 5 3.47 36.18 4.55
C LYS A 5 3.95 37.00 5.75
N THR A 6 3.55 36.66 6.97
CA THR A 6 4.04 37.34 8.19
C THR A 6 5.39 36.80 8.67
N LEU A 7 5.72 35.56 8.31
CA LEU A 7 6.99 34.90 8.64
C LEU A 7 8.10 35.13 7.60
N GLN A 8 7.77 35.77 6.47
CA GLN A 8 8.72 36.12 5.41
C GLN A 8 8.74 37.64 5.19
N THR A 9 9.93 38.23 5.11
CA THR A 9 10.12 39.62 4.66
C THR A 9 10.88 39.59 3.34
N GLY A 10 10.15 39.78 2.23
CA GLY A 10 10.68 39.49 0.90
C GLY A 10 11.08 38.02 0.79
N ASP A 11 12.30 37.75 0.31
CA ASP A 11 12.86 36.40 0.21
C ASP A 11 13.55 35.89 1.48
N ARG A 12 13.58 36.68 2.57
CA ARG A 12 14.29 36.31 3.81
C ARG A 12 13.30 35.93 4.92
N PRO A 13 13.55 34.84 5.67
CA PRO A 13 12.76 34.52 6.84
C PRO A 13 12.97 35.59 7.92
N THR A 14 11.90 35.96 8.62
CA THR A 14 11.99 36.83 9.80
C THR A 14 12.74 36.13 10.94
N SER A 15 13.21 36.89 11.94
CA SER A 15 13.80 36.32 13.16
C SER A 15 12.85 35.37 13.88
N LEU A 16 11.55 35.69 13.91
CA LEU A 16 10.52 34.82 14.44
C LEU A 16 10.41 33.51 13.63
N ALA A 17 10.46 33.58 12.31
CA ALA A 17 10.44 32.39 11.46
C ALA A 17 11.68 31.52 11.64
N GLN A 18 12.85 32.12 11.84
CA GLN A 18 14.08 31.41 12.19
C GLN A 18 13.96 30.71 13.54
N ALA A 19 13.45 31.40 14.57
CA ALA A 19 13.23 30.80 15.88
C ALA A 19 12.27 29.60 15.82
N ILE A 20 11.15 29.72 15.08
CA ILE A 20 10.22 28.61 14.84
C ILE A 20 10.91 27.45 14.09
N ALA A 21 11.75 27.76 13.10
CA ALA A 21 12.51 26.75 12.38
C ALA A 21 13.50 26.01 13.29
N GLU A 22 14.17 26.69 14.22
CA GLU A 22 15.04 26.04 15.21
C GLU A 22 14.27 25.09 16.13
N ILE A 23 13.07 25.47 16.58
CA ILE A 23 12.18 24.57 17.35
C ILE A 23 11.88 23.30 16.53
N GLY A 24 11.50 23.46 15.26
CA GLY A 24 11.26 22.33 14.36
C GLY A 24 12.51 21.46 14.13
N ARG A 25 13.72 22.06 14.14
CA ARG A 25 14.98 21.30 14.06
C ARG A 25 15.26 20.53 15.35
N ALA A 26 14.97 21.09 16.52
CA ALA A 26 15.10 20.38 17.79
C ALA A 26 14.19 19.14 17.81
N ASP A 27 12.92 19.29 17.45
CA ASP A 27 11.96 18.17 17.35
C ASP A 27 12.42 17.12 16.33
N LYS A 28 12.88 17.55 15.15
CA LYS A 28 13.42 16.63 14.13
C LYS A 28 14.65 15.87 14.65
N THR A 29 15.52 16.54 15.40
CA THR A 29 16.73 15.93 15.98
C THR A 29 16.34 14.88 17.01
N ILE A 30 15.44 15.21 17.94
CA ILE A 30 14.90 14.26 18.92
C ILE A 30 14.27 13.07 18.20
N HIS A 31 13.43 13.32 17.19
CA HIS A 31 12.79 12.26 16.42
C HIS A 31 13.82 11.30 15.79
N MET A 32 14.86 11.84 15.15
CA MET A 32 15.92 11.08 14.48
C MET A 32 16.75 10.29 15.48
N LEU A 33 17.15 10.89 16.60
CA LEU A 33 17.89 10.20 17.66
C LEU A 33 17.06 9.03 18.22
N THR A 34 15.78 9.25 18.55
CA THR A 34 14.89 8.17 18.99
C THR A 34 14.70 7.11 17.91
N TYR A 35 14.65 7.48 16.63
CA TYR A 35 14.55 6.51 15.53
C TYR A 35 15.83 5.66 15.41
N LEU A 36 17.00 6.25 15.59
CA LEU A 36 18.27 5.52 15.56
C LEU A 36 18.48 4.62 16.78
N ASP A 37 17.95 5.00 17.94
CA ASP A 37 18.09 4.24 19.19
C ASP A 37 17.06 3.11 19.31
N ASP A 38 15.77 3.38 19.07
CA ASP A 38 14.67 2.42 19.27
C ASP A 38 14.38 1.57 18.01
N GLU A 39 14.75 0.29 18.07
CA GLU A 39 14.46 -0.67 17.00
C GLU A 39 12.94 -0.86 16.76
N ASN A 40 12.13 -0.87 17.81
CA ASN A 40 10.69 -1.04 17.68
C ASN A 40 10.04 0.16 16.98
N LYS A 41 10.55 1.37 17.23
CA LYS A 41 10.15 2.57 16.48
C LYS A 41 10.52 2.42 15.00
N ARG A 42 11.75 2.01 14.67
CA ARG A 42 12.14 1.77 13.26
C ARG A 42 11.27 0.75 12.58
N ARG A 43 11.06 -0.41 13.23
CA ARG A 43 10.28 -1.51 12.66
C ARG A 43 8.85 -1.08 12.37
N ARG A 44 8.20 -0.33 13.28
CA ARG A 44 6.86 0.23 13.05
C ARG A 44 6.82 1.22 11.88
N THR A 45 7.79 2.14 11.80
CA THR A 45 7.89 3.09 10.68
C THR A 45 8.08 2.36 9.35
N LEU A 46 8.98 1.37 9.31
CA LEU A 46 9.23 0.57 8.11
C LEU A 46 8.00 -0.24 7.70
N GLN A 47 7.26 -0.82 8.65
CA GLN A 47 6.00 -1.51 8.34
C GLN A 47 4.97 -0.57 7.68
N GLN A 48 4.84 0.67 8.16
CA GLN A 48 3.94 1.64 7.51
C GLN A 48 4.44 2.03 6.11
N LEU A 49 5.75 2.23 5.96
CA LEU A 49 6.34 2.53 4.66
C LEU A 49 6.10 1.39 3.66
N ASN A 50 6.37 0.16 4.07
CA ASN A 50 6.17 -1.04 3.25
C ASN A 50 4.72 -1.23 2.82
N ARG A 51 3.73 -0.79 3.63
CA ARG A 51 2.31 -0.81 3.22
C ARG A 51 2.07 0.13 2.04
N GLY A 52 2.58 1.35 2.11
CA GLY A 52 2.47 2.32 1.01
C GLY A 52 3.23 1.88 -0.23
N GLU A 53 4.47 1.41 -0.07
CA GLU A 53 5.28 0.89 -1.18
C GLU A 53 4.65 -0.35 -1.82
N GLY A 54 4.11 -1.26 -1.01
CA GLY A 54 3.38 -2.44 -1.47
C GLY A 54 2.13 -2.06 -2.27
N HIS A 55 1.34 -1.10 -1.78
CA HIS A 55 0.20 -0.57 -2.52
C HIS A 55 0.65 -0.03 -3.87
N HIS A 56 1.62 0.88 -3.89
CA HIS A 56 2.16 1.44 -5.13
C HIS A 56 2.79 0.41 -6.07
N ALA A 57 3.34 -0.68 -5.55
CA ALA A 57 3.84 -1.77 -6.37
C ALA A 57 2.69 -2.49 -7.09
N VAL A 58 1.59 -2.80 -6.39
CA VAL A 58 0.40 -3.38 -7.02
C VAL A 58 -0.24 -2.40 -7.99
N ASP A 59 -0.35 -1.10 -7.64
CA ASP A 59 -0.87 -0.04 -8.52
C ASP A 59 -0.16 -0.05 -9.87
N ARG A 60 1.17 -0.12 -9.87
CA ARG A 60 1.98 -0.14 -11.10
C ARG A 60 1.78 -1.42 -11.91
N ASN A 61 1.54 -2.56 -11.25
CA ASN A 61 1.28 -3.82 -11.93
C ASN A 61 -0.11 -3.84 -12.57
N VAL A 62 -1.12 -3.27 -11.90
CA VAL A 62 -2.47 -3.12 -12.44
C VAL A 62 -2.48 -2.09 -13.58
N PHE A 63 -1.86 -0.93 -13.35
CA PHE A 63 -1.75 0.16 -14.32
C PHE A 63 -0.56 -0.04 -15.28
N HIS A 64 -0.53 -1.19 -15.96
CA HIS A 64 0.57 -1.60 -16.84
C HIS A 64 0.65 -0.80 -18.16
N GLY A 65 -0.38 -0.03 -18.53
CA GLY A 65 -0.34 0.92 -19.64
C GLY A 65 0.53 2.14 -19.31
N LYS A 66 1.51 2.47 -20.18
CA LYS A 66 2.44 3.62 -20.01
C LYS A 66 3.35 3.55 -18.75
N ARG A 67 3.83 2.35 -18.36
CA ARG A 67 4.78 2.14 -17.24
C ARG A 67 4.23 2.56 -15.85
N GLY A 68 2.91 2.53 -15.62
CA GLY A 68 2.35 3.01 -14.36
C GLY A 68 2.12 4.53 -14.30
N GLU A 69 2.37 5.27 -15.38
CA GLU A 69 2.25 6.74 -15.40
C GLU A 69 0.95 7.23 -16.02
N LEU A 70 0.20 8.01 -15.24
CA LEU A 70 -1.04 8.66 -15.68
C LEU A 70 -0.73 9.86 -16.58
N ARG A 71 -0.50 9.61 -17.88
CA ARG A 71 -0.31 10.67 -18.88
C ARG A 71 -1.61 10.99 -19.58
N GLN A 72 -2.47 11.78 -18.94
CA GLN A 72 -3.66 12.34 -19.59
C GLN A 72 -3.87 13.78 -19.12
N ALA A 73 -4.01 14.69 -20.08
CA ALA A 73 -4.33 16.09 -19.83
C ALA A 73 -5.85 16.23 -19.75
N TYR A 74 -6.48 15.98 -18.59
CA TYR A 74 -7.85 16.41 -18.25
C TYR A 74 -8.18 15.97 -16.81
N ARG A 75 -8.61 16.90 -15.95
CA ARG A 75 -8.77 16.68 -14.49
C ARG A 75 -9.90 15.71 -14.12
N GLU A 76 -11.04 15.74 -14.83
CA GLU A 76 -12.16 14.81 -14.61
C GLU A 76 -11.83 13.37 -15.03
N GLY A 77 -11.14 13.16 -16.16
CA GLY A 77 -10.75 11.81 -16.60
C GLY A 77 -9.72 11.13 -15.70
N GLN A 78 -8.98 11.89 -14.89
CA GLN A 78 -8.05 11.33 -13.90
C GLN A 78 -8.77 10.79 -12.67
N GLU A 79 -9.86 11.43 -12.23
CA GLU A 79 -10.62 10.99 -11.06
C GLU A 79 -11.30 9.64 -11.31
N ASP A 80 -11.91 9.46 -12.49
CA ASP A 80 -12.50 8.18 -12.89
C ASP A 80 -11.45 7.06 -13.02
N GLN A 81 -10.28 7.37 -13.58
CA GLN A 81 -9.18 6.40 -13.68
C GLN A 81 -8.61 6.02 -12.32
N LEU A 82 -8.43 6.98 -11.42
CA LEU A 82 -7.97 6.73 -10.05
C LEU A 82 -9.03 5.96 -9.25
N GLY A 83 -10.32 6.27 -9.44
CA GLY A 83 -11.42 5.54 -8.84
C GLY A 83 -11.49 4.09 -9.31
N ALA A 84 -11.40 3.85 -10.62
CA ALA A 84 -11.37 2.50 -11.18
C ALA A 84 -10.12 1.71 -10.74
N LEU A 85 -8.95 2.35 -10.73
CA LEU A 85 -7.71 1.75 -10.24
C LEU A 85 -7.87 1.37 -8.76
N GLY A 86 -8.35 2.28 -7.91
CA GLY A 86 -8.65 2.03 -6.51
C GLY A 86 -9.62 0.86 -6.30
N LEU A 87 -10.67 0.76 -7.11
CA LEU A 87 -11.61 -0.36 -7.07
C LEU A 87 -10.92 -1.69 -7.40
N VAL A 88 -10.15 -1.76 -8.47
CA VAL A 88 -9.43 -2.98 -8.86
C VAL A 88 -8.43 -3.40 -7.79
N LEU A 89 -7.71 -2.45 -7.19
CA LEU A 89 -6.79 -2.72 -6.10
C LEU A 89 -7.49 -3.30 -4.88
N ASN A 90 -8.63 -2.72 -4.49
CA ASN A 90 -9.43 -3.23 -3.39
C ASN A 90 -9.95 -4.65 -3.68
N ILE A 91 -10.35 -4.94 -4.93
CA ILE A 91 -10.77 -6.29 -5.35
C ILE A 91 -9.60 -7.28 -5.22
N ILE A 92 -8.40 -6.90 -5.67
CA ILE A 92 -7.19 -7.72 -5.54
C ILE A 92 -6.87 -8.01 -4.08
N VAL A 93 -6.87 -6.97 -3.23
CA VAL A 93 -6.60 -7.10 -1.80
C VAL A 93 -7.62 -8.01 -1.13
N LEU A 94 -8.91 -7.84 -1.45
CA LEU A 94 -9.98 -8.69 -0.94
C LEU A 94 -9.80 -10.15 -1.37
N TRP A 95 -9.54 -10.37 -2.67
CA TRP A 95 -9.29 -11.70 -3.22
C TRP A 95 -8.11 -12.38 -2.50
N ASN A 96 -6.99 -11.68 -2.38
CA ASN A 96 -5.81 -12.20 -1.69
C ASN A 96 -6.11 -12.53 -0.24
N THR A 97 -6.82 -11.65 0.47
CA THR A 97 -7.18 -11.88 1.88
C THR A 97 -8.01 -13.15 2.05
N ILE A 98 -9.03 -13.35 1.21
CA ILE A 98 -9.90 -14.53 1.25
C ILE A 98 -9.10 -15.81 0.95
N TYR A 99 -8.29 -15.81 -0.10
CA TYR A 99 -7.52 -17.01 -0.48
C TYR A 99 -6.37 -17.31 0.46
N MET A 100 -5.74 -16.28 1.05
CA MET A 100 -4.72 -16.46 2.08
C MET A 100 -5.31 -17.10 3.34
N ASP A 101 -6.48 -16.64 3.79
CA ASP A 101 -7.17 -17.27 4.93
C ASP A 101 -7.53 -18.73 4.62
N ALA A 102 -8.09 -19.01 3.44
CA ALA A 102 -8.39 -20.36 3.01
C ALA A 102 -7.14 -21.26 2.95
N ALA A 103 -6.00 -20.72 2.48
CA ALA A 103 -4.74 -21.44 2.42
C ALA A 103 -4.18 -21.72 3.83
N ILE A 104 -4.27 -20.76 4.74
CA ILE A 104 -3.88 -20.94 6.15
C ILE A 104 -4.74 -22.04 6.81
N GLN A 105 -6.05 -22.02 6.60
CA GLN A 105 -6.94 -23.04 7.13
C GLN A 105 -6.59 -24.43 6.56
N GLN A 106 -6.29 -24.52 5.27
CA GLN A 106 -5.89 -25.75 4.63
C GLN A 106 -4.58 -26.30 5.21
N LEU A 107 -3.54 -25.46 5.33
CA LEU A 107 -2.26 -25.84 5.95
C LEU A 107 -2.44 -26.35 7.39
N ARG A 108 -3.29 -25.69 8.18
CA ARG A 108 -3.62 -26.14 9.54
C ARG A 108 -4.30 -27.51 9.55
N ARG A 109 -5.22 -27.78 8.61
CA ARG A 109 -5.89 -29.10 8.48
C ARG A 109 -4.92 -30.20 8.06
N GLU A 110 -3.94 -29.87 7.23
CA GLU A 110 -2.88 -30.80 6.79
C GLU A 110 -1.83 -31.07 7.87
N GLY A 111 -1.94 -30.42 9.04
CA GLY A 111 -1.00 -30.58 10.15
C GLY A 111 0.29 -29.77 10.01
N TYR A 112 0.36 -28.84 9.05
CA TYR A 112 1.49 -27.94 8.93
C TYR A 112 1.49 -26.93 10.11
N PRO A 113 2.63 -26.72 10.80
CA PRO A 113 2.70 -25.83 11.95
C PRO A 113 2.64 -24.36 11.50
N VAL A 114 1.42 -23.80 11.40
CA VAL A 114 1.21 -22.38 11.13
C VAL A 114 1.25 -21.57 12.44
N MET A 115 2.31 -20.78 12.63
CA MET A 115 2.45 -19.89 13.79
C MET A 115 1.62 -18.61 13.61
N ASP A 116 0.84 -18.23 14.62
CA ASP A 116 0.05 -16.99 14.58
C ASP A 116 0.94 -15.74 14.40
N SER A 117 2.16 -15.77 14.95
CA SER A 117 3.15 -14.69 14.78
C SER A 117 3.59 -14.47 13.32
N ASP A 118 3.44 -15.47 12.46
CA ASP A 118 3.76 -15.35 11.04
C ASP A 118 2.55 -14.90 10.23
N VAL A 119 1.34 -15.33 10.63
CA VAL A 119 0.08 -14.84 10.07
C VAL A 119 -0.05 -13.33 10.24
N GLU A 120 0.34 -12.80 11.42
CA GLU A 120 0.35 -11.34 11.69
C GLU A 120 1.23 -10.52 10.74
N LYS A 121 2.24 -11.15 10.13
CA LYS A 121 3.20 -10.48 9.24
C LYS A 121 2.80 -10.57 7.77
N LEU A 122 1.75 -11.30 7.44
CA LEU A 122 1.30 -11.48 6.07
C LEU A 122 0.77 -10.15 5.50
N SER A 123 1.00 -9.97 4.20
CA SER A 123 0.49 -8.82 3.45
C SER A 123 -0.35 -9.31 2.27
N PRO A 124 -1.60 -8.83 2.10
CA PRO A 124 -2.42 -9.14 0.95
C PRO A 124 -2.03 -8.35 -0.29
N LEU A 125 -0.94 -7.57 -0.27
CA LEU A 125 -0.49 -6.72 -1.39
C LEU A 125 0.40 -7.49 -2.39
N GLN A 126 0.19 -8.79 -2.54
CA GLN A 126 0.92 -9.62 -3.49
C GLN A 126 0.14 -9.74 -4.81
N CYS A 127 0.82 -9.71 -5.95
CA CYS A 127 0.15 -9.83 -7.25
C CYS A 127 0.91 -10.71 -8.25
N GLY A 128 1.93 -11.45 -7.83
CA GLY A 128 2.71 -12.33 -8.71
C GLY A 128 1.88 -13.49 -9.29
N HIS A 129 0.84 -13.92 -8.59
CA HIS A 129 -0.10 -14.95 -9.01
C HIS A 129 -1.24 -14.41 -9.91
N ILE A 130 -1.30 -13.10 -10.14
CA ILE A 130 -2.36 -12.47 -10.93
C ILE A 130 -1.82 -12.19 -12.33
N ASN A 131 -2.44 -12.81 -13.33
CA ASN A 131 -2.14 -12.47 -14.70
C ASN A 131 -2.79 -11.13 -15.06
N MET A 132 -1.98 -10.08 -15.26
CA MET A 132 -2.44 -8.75 -15.66
C MET A 132 -2.49 -8.54 -17.17
N GLN A 133 -1.88 -9.44 -17.96
CA GLN A 133 -1.73 -9.27 -19.41
C GLN A 133 -2.13 -10.53 -20.20
N GLY A 134 -2.61 -10.34 -21.43
CA GLY A 134 -2.92 -11.43 -22.36
C GLY A 134 -4.41 -11.67 -22.55
N ARG A 135 -4.76 -12.89 -22.95
CA ARG A 135 -6.15 -13.28 -23.24
C ARG A 135 -6.73 -14.04 -22.05
N TYR A 136 -7.85 -13.54 -21.55
CA TYR A 136 -8.63 -14.19 -20.51
C TYR A 136 -9.72 -15.04 -21.15
N SER A 137 -9.79 -16.30 -20.79
CA SER A 137 -10.95 -17.16 -21.05
C SER A 137 -11.68 -17.35 -19.74
N PHE A 138 -12.90 -16.85 -19.65
CA PHE A 138 -13.70 -16.96 -18.44
C PHE A 138 -14.56 -18.21 -18.54
N THR A 139 -14.09 -19.30 -17.92
CA THR A 139 -14.94 -20.45 -17.60
C THR A 139 -15.12 -20.44 -16.09
N VAL A 140 -16.32 -20.10 -15.63
CA VAL A 140 -16.63 -20.07 -14.20
C VAL A 140 -17.13 -21.46 -13.81
N PRO A 141 -16.39 -22.22 -12.97
CA PRO A 141 -16.88 -23.50 -12.47
C PRO A 141 -18.20 -23.32 -11.72
N GLU A 142 -19.03 -24.36 -11.71
CA GLU A 142 -20.34 -24.30 -11.04
C GLU A 142 -20.21 -24.01 -9.53
N SER A 143 -19.15 -24.51 -8.89
CA SER A 143 -18.82 -24.22 -7.49
C SER A 143 -18.60 -22.73 -7.24
N VAL A 144 -17.80 -22.08 -8.10
CA VAL A 144 -17.54 -20.63 -8.01
C VAL A 144 -18.82 -19.83 -8.27
N SER A 145 -19.67 -20.28 -9.21
CA SER A 145 -21.00 -19.68 -9.45
C SER A 145 -21.92 -19.77 -8.23
N LYS A 146 -21.76 -20.79 -7.38
CA LYS A 146 -22.47 -20.96 -6.11
C LYS A 146 -21.86 -20.18 -4.94
N GLY A 147 -20.76 -19.46 -5.18
CA GLY A 147 -20.05 -18.67 -4.17
C GLY A 147 -18.94 -19.42 -3.42
N GLU A 148 -18.57 -20.62 -3.86
CA GLU A 148 -17.45 -21.36 -3.29
C GLU A 148 -16.11 -20.86 -3.83
N LEU A 149 -15.03 -21.15 -3.10
CA LEU A 149 -13.68 -20.81 -3.54
C LEU A 149 -13.22 -21.74 -4.66
N ARG A 150 -12.39 -21.21 -5.57
CA ARG A 150 -11.68 -22.03 -6.55
C ARG A 150 -10.72 -22.94 -5.78
N ALA A 151 -10.61 -24.20 -6.21
CA ALA A 151 -9.61 -25.12 -5.69
C ALA A 151 -8.20 -24.52 -5.83
N PHE A 152 -7.34 -24.81 -4.85
CA PHE A 152 -5.91 -24.55 -4.97
C PHE A 152 -5.34 -25.41 -6.11
N ASN A 153 -4.32 -24.90 -6.80
CA ASN A 153 -3.62 -25.72 -7.78
C ASN A 153 -2.87 -26.82 -7.00
N GLU A 154 -3.05 -28.08 -7.40
CA GLU A 154 -2.23 -29.20 -6.94
C GLU A 154 -0.77 -29.05 -7.38
#